data_AF-A0A8E1VZ03-F1
#
_entry.id   AF-A0A8E1VZ03-F1
#
_cell.length_a   1.000
_cell.length_b   1.000
_cell.length_c   1.000
_cell.angle_alpha   90.00
_cell.angle_beta   90.00
_cell.angle_gamma   90.00
#
_symmetry.space_group_name_H-M   'P 1'
#
loop_
_entity.id
_entity.type
_entity.pdbx_description
1 polymer ?
#
loop_
_entity_poly.entity_id
_entity_poly.type
_entity_poly.pdbx_seq_one_letter_code
_entity_poly.pdbx_strand_id
1 'polypeptide(L)'
;MDRQAVHDEMERARTEFHRLLDQASDADLRRASNGTRWTNRELLFHMLLGYLIVWALRNLVALFDRLPDSVGKRYAQALNAVTVPFDAVNYVGSRLGGNLLKRRGMAAVADRAIARLHQRLDRETEAALARTMHFPTRWDPYFRDRMSLADVYRFPTRHFDHHARQLTLHSGSE
;
A
#
# COMPACT_ATOMS: atom_id res chain seq x y z
N MET A 1 13.34 6.71 13.88
CA MET A 1 12.90 7.12 12.50
C MET A 1 12.42 8.55 12.55
N ASP A 2 12.60 9.36 11.51
CA ASP A 2 11.91 10.65 11.40
C ASP A 2 10.40 10.42 11.18
N ARG A 3 9.62 10.60 12.25
CA ARG A 3 8.16 10.43 12.23
C ARG A 3 7.49 11.56 11.44
N GLN A 4 7.95 12.80 11.59
CA GLN A 4 7.31 13.95 10.94
C GLN A 4 7.34 13.78 9.42
N ALA A 5 8.49 13.35 8.87
CA ALA A 5 8.59 13.04 7.44
C ALA A 5 7.60 11.95 6.98
N VAL A 6 7.29 10.93 7.81
CA VAL A 6 6.26 9.92 7.46
C VAL A 6 4.86 10.54 7.47
N HIS A 7 4.58 11.42 8.45
CA HIS A 7 3.29 12.12 8.50
C HIS A 7 3.10 12.98 7.25
N ASP A 8 4.12 13.76 6.88
CA ASP A 8 4.06 14.63 5.71
C ASP A 8 3.92 13.82 4.41
N GLU A 9 4.62 12.68 4.31
CA GLU A 9 4.48 11.73 3.20
C GLU A 9 3.05 11.19 3.07
N MET A 10 2.41 10.80 4.18
CA MET A 10 1.05 10.28 4.17
C MET A 10 0.01 11.35 3.82
N GLU A 11 0.17 12.58 4.32
CA GLU A 11 -0.77 13.67 4.03
C GLU A 11 -0.63 14.18 2.59
N ARG A 12 0.59 14.18 2.04
CA ARG A 12 0.82 14.43 0.60
C ARG A 12 0.11 13.38 -0.25
N ALA A 13 0.29 12.09 0.07
CA ALA A 13 -0.36 11.01 -0.68
C ALA A 13 -1.88 11.07 -0.59
N ARG A 14 -2.41 11.41 0.59
CA ARG A 14 -3.85 11.65 0.80
C ARG A 14 -4.38 12.77 -0.11
N THR A 15 -3.75 13.93 -0.06
CA THR A 15 -4.11 15.09 -0.88
C THR A 15 -4.06 14.76 -2.38
N GLU A 16 -2.98 14.10 -2.80
CA GLU A 16 -2.80 13.66 -4.18
C GLU A 16 -3.87 12.64 -4.60
N PHE A 17 -4.26 11.72 -3.72
CA PHE A 17 -5.31 10.75 -4.02
C PHE A 17 -6.66 11.41 -4.28
N HIS A 18 -7.04 12.41 -3.48
CA HIS A 18 -8.24 13.22 -3.73
C HIS A 18 -8.15 13.93 -5.08
N ARG A 19 -7.01 14.59 -5.36
CA ARG A 19 -6.78 15.25 -6.65
C ARG A 19 -6.94 14.29 -7.84
N LEU A 20 -6.37 13.10 -7.76
CA LEU A 20 -6.47 12.08 -8.81
C LEU A 20 -7.92 11.60 -9.01
N LEU A 21 -8.67 11.41 -7.93
CA LEU A 21 -10.07 10.98 -7.99
C LEU A 21 -11.02 12.06 -8.54
N ASP A 22 -10.74 13.32 -8.23
CA ASP A 22 -11.56 14.46 -8.65
C ASP A 22 -11.31 14.83 -10.12
N GLN A 23 -10.05 14.78 -10.57
CA GLN A 23 -9.69 15.18 -11.94
C GLN A 23 -9.93 14.09 -13.00
N ALA A 24 -9.98 12.81 -12.60
CA ALA A 24 -10.17 11.72 -13.57
C ALA A 24 -11.57 11.78 -14.21
N SER A 25 -11.67 11.84 -15.53
CA SER A 25 -12.95 11.63 -16.19
C SER A 25 -13.40 10.16 -16.05
N ASP A 26 -14.69 9.89 -16.27
CA ASP A 26 -15.19 8.51 -16.31
C ASP A 26 -14.52 7.68 -17.42
N ALA A 27 -14.12 8.32 -18.52
CA ALA A 27 -13.35 7.67 -19.58
C ALA A 27 -11.93 7.33 -19.11
N ASP A 28 -11.26 8.24 -18.39
CA ASP A 28 -9.93 7.98 -17.82
C ASP A 28 -9.97 6.81 -16.85
N LEU A 29 -10.97 6.78 -15.97
CA LEU A 29 -11.11 5.70 -14.98
C LEU A 29 -11.29 4.32 -15.61
N ARG A 30 -11.94 4.23 -16.79
CA ARG A 30 -12.11 2.97 -17.53
C ARG A 30 -10.90 2.60 -18.38
N ARG A 31 -10.01 3.54 -18.70
CA ARG A 31 -8.82 3.28 -19.51
C ARG A 31 -7.85 2.37 -18.77
N ALA A 32 -7.14 1.52 -19.53
CA ALA A 32 -6.02 0.74 -19.03
C ALA A 32 -4.90 1.63 -18.51
N SER A 33 -4.30 1.26 -17.38
CA SER A 33 -3.09 1.91 -16.85
C SER A 33 -1.83 1.40 -17.57
N ASN A 34 -0.73 2.14 -17.45
CA ASN A 34 0.53 1.82 -18.12
C ASN A 34 1.32 0.75 -17.35
N GLY A 35 1.67 -0.35 -18.02
CA GLY A 35 2.51 -1.40 -17.45
C GLY A 35 1.82 -2.27 -16.38
N THR A 36 0.48 -2.24 -16.29
CA THR A 36 -0.28 -3.11 -15.40
C THR A 36 -1.46 -3.75 -16.13
N ARG A 37 -2.13 -4.71 -15.48
CA ARG A 37 -3.35 -5.37 -15.99
C ARG A 37 -4.65 -4.65 -15.58
N TRP A 38 -4.55 -3.57 -14.82
CA TRP A 38 -5.67 -2.85 -14.22
C TRP A 38 -6.09 -1.64 -15.06
N THR A 39 -7.38 -1.28 -14.96
CA THR A 39 -7.83 0.07 -15.34
C THR A 39 -7.31 1.11 -14.33
N ASN A 40 -7.33 2.40 -14.68
CA ASN A 40 -6.94 3.46 -13.75
C ASN A 40 -7.74 3.42 -12.45
N ARG A 41 -9.05 3.09 -12.52
CA ARG A 41 -9.89 2.93 -11.33
C ARG A 41 -9.43 1.80 -10.42
N GLU A 42 -9.10 0.66 -10.99
CA GLU A 42 -8.65 -0.51 -10.24
C GLU A 42 -7.25 -0.28 -9.65
N LEU A 43 -6.38 0.42 -10.38
CA LEU A 43 -5.06 0.83 -9.91
C LEU A 43 -5.14 1.87 -8.77
N LEU A 44 -6.06 2.84 -8.84
CA LEU A 44 -6.32 3.77 -7.75
C LEU A 44 -6.77 3.04 -6.47
N PHE A 45 -7.62 2.01 -6.61
CA PHE A 45 -7.95 1.18 -5.46
C PHE A 45 -6.75 0.36 -4.97
N HIS A 46 -5.90 -0.15 -5.87
CA HIS A 46 -4.67 -0.85 -5.49
C HIS A 46 -3.70 0.04 -4.69
N MET A 47 -3.54 1.31 -5.09
CA MET A 47 -2.79 2.31 -4.33
C MET A 47 -3.35 2.48 -2.90
N LEU A 48 -4.68 2.55 -2.76
CA LEU A 48 -5.34 2.57 -1.45
C LEU A 48 -5.13 1.27 -0.66
N LEU A 49 -5.18 0.12 -1.32
CA LEU A 49 -4.96 -1.19 -0.70
C LEU A 49 -3.58 -1.26 -0.02
N GLY A 50 -2.55 -0.63 -0.61
CA GLY A 50 -1.22 -0.48 -0.01
C GLY A 50 -1.25 0.09 1.42
N TYR A 51 -2.11 1.08 1.69
CA TYR A 51 -2.32 1.62 3.04
C TYR A 51 -3.12 0.68 3.95
N LEU A 52 -4.12 -0.03 3.41
CA LEU A 52 -4.96 -0.94 4.18
C LEU A 52 -4.17 -2.13 4.71
N ILE A 53 -3.24 -2.68 3.92
CA ILE A 53 -2.47 -3.86 4.31
C ILE A 53 -1.44 -3.59 5.41
N VAL A 54 -1.07 -2.33 5.67
CA VAL A 54 -0.11 -1.94 6.72
C VAL A 54 -0.53 -2.50 8.09
N TRP A 55 -1.82 -2.58 8.38
CA TRP A 55 -2.33 -3.15 9.63
C TRP A 55 -1.96 -4.63 9.79
N ALA A 56 -2.12 -5.41 8.73
CA ALA A 56 -1.74 -6.82 8.71
C ALA A 56 -0.22 -6.98 8.82
N LEU A 57 0.54 -6.21 8.01
CA LEU A 57 2.00 -6.26 8.01
C LEU A 57 2.59 -5.88 9.38
N ARG A 58 2.05 -4.84 10.01
CA ARG A 58 2.46 -4.42 11.36
C ARG A 58 2.25 -5.54 12.37
N ASN A 59 1.09 -6.20 12.36
CA ASN A 59 0.79 -7.29 13.29
C ASN A 59 1.73 -8.49 13.05
N LEU A 60 2.06 -8.79 11.80
CA LEU A 60 3.05 -9.79 11.44
C LEU A 60 4.44 -9.42 11.99
N VAL A 61 4.91 -8.19 11.80
CA VAL A 61 6.21 -7.75 12.35
C VAL A 61 6.24 -7.93 13.87
N ALA A 62 5.19 -7.51 14.57
CA ALA A 62 5.12 -7.63 16.02
C ALA A 62 5.10 -9.09 16.52
N LEU A 63 4.54 -10.02 15.72
CA LEU A 63 4.51 -11.45 16.03
C LEU A 63 5.88 -12.09 15.75
N PHE A 64 6.41 -11.90 14.55
CA PHE A 64 7.61 -12.58 14.06
C PHE A 64 8.90 -12.07 14.70
N ASP A 65 8.92 -10.84 15.20
CA ASP A 65 10.03 -10.31 16.00
C ASP A 65 10.30 -11.14 17.28
N ARG A 66 9.29 -11.86 17.78
CA ARG A 66 9.41 -12.73 18.97
C ARG A 66 9.74 -14.19 18.62
N LEU A 67 9.75 -14.54 17.34
CA LEU A 67 10.00 -15.91 16.89
C LEU A 67 11.49 -16.09 16.54
N PRO A 68 12.01 -17.33 16.58
CA PRO A 68 13.34 -17.61 16.08
C PRO A 68 13.49 -17.17 14.62
N ASP A 69 14.64 -16.58 14.27
CA ASP A 69 14.90 -16.01 12.93
C ASP A 69 14.63 -17.01 11.78
N SER A 70 14.94 -18.29 12.01
CA SER A 70 14.69 -19.39 11.06
C SER A 70 13.21 -19.57 10.71
N VAL A 71 12.28 -19.29 11.63
CA VAL A 71 10.84 -19.35 11.39
C VAL A 71 10.42 -18.22 10.45
N GLY A 72 10.91 -17.00 10.69
CA GLY A 72 10.66 -15.85 9.83
C GLY A 72 11.18 -16.07 8.41
N LYS A 73 12.42 -16.56 8.29
CA LYS A 73 13.04 -16.85 6.98
C LYS A 73 12.25 -17.90 6.19
N ARG A 74 11.87 -19.01 6.83
CA ARG A 74 11.07 -20.08 6.20
C ARG A 74 9.69 -19.57 5.78
N TYR A 75 9.06 -18.73 6.61
CA TYR A 75 7.78 -18.12 6.28
C TYR A 75 7.89 -17.24 5.03
N ALA A 76 8.87 -16.33 4.96
CA ALA A 76 9.10 -15.49 3.79
C ALA A 76 9.40 -16.30 2.52
N GLN A 77 10.18 -17.38 2.64
CA GLN A 77 10.44 -18.30 1.52
C GLN A 77 9.16 -19.00 1.05
N ALA A 78 8.33 -19.48 1.97
CA ALA A 78 7.03 -20.08 1.63
C ALA A 78 6.12 -19.08 0.90
N LEU A 79 6.07 -17.82 1.35
CA LEU A 79 5.32 -16.76 0.68
C LEU A 79 5.87 -16.46 -0.73
N ASN A 80 7.20 -16.42 -0.90
CA ASN A 80 7.84 -16.28 -2.22
C ASN A 80 7.58 -17.48 -3.16
N ALA A 81 7.30 -18.66 -2.64
CA ALA A 81 6.92 -19.82 -3.45
C ALA A 81 5.48 -19.72 -3.97
N VAL A 82 4.62 -18.96 -3.30
CA VAL A 82 3.22 -18.72 -3.66
C VAL A 82 2.98 -17.33 -4.26
N THR A 83 4.00 -16.72 -4.88
CA THR A 83 3.86 -15.41 -5.54
C THR A 83 2.79 -15.41 -6.63
N VAL A 84 2.75 -16.42 -7.51
CA VAL A 84 1.77 -16.48 -8.60
C VAL A 84 0.30 -16.46 -8.09
N PRO A 85 -0.10 -17.29 -7.11
CA PRO A 85 -1.46 -17.19 -6.58
C PRO A 85 -1.67 -15.89 -5.78
N PHE A 86 -0.65 -15.34 -5.11
CA PHE A 86 -0.75 -14.02 -4.50
C PHE A 86 -1.05 -12.93 -5.53
N ASP A 87 -0.34 -12.90 -6.67
CA ASP A 87 -0.57 -11.93 -7.75
C ASP A 87 -2.00 -12.01 -8.29
N ALA A 88 -2.55 -13.21 -8.39
CA ALA A 88 -3.94 -13.42 -8.80
C ALA A 88 -4.94 -12.86 -7.78
N VAL A 89 -4.74 -13.14 -6.48
CA VAL A 89 -5.59 -12.59 -5.41
C VAL A 89 -5.47 -11.08 -5.33
N ASN A 90 -4.25 -10.54 -5.44
CA ASN A 90 -3.99 -9.10 -5.44
C ASN A 90 -4.70 -8.43 -6.62
N TYR A 91 -4.58 -9.01 -7.83
CA TYR A 91 -5.29 -8.54 -9.02
C TYR A 91 -6.81 -8.55 -8.84
N VAL A 92 -7.39 -9.68 -8.42
CA VAL A 92 -8.84 -9.84 -8.26
C VAL A 92 -9.38 -8.94 -7.14
N GLY A 93 -8.67 -8.86 -6.00
CA GLY A 93 -9.02 -8.01 -4.88
C GLY A 93 -9.07 -6.54 -5.29
N SER A 94 -8.05 -6.07 -6.01
CA SER A 94 -8.03 -4.69 -6.51
C SER A 94 -9.10 -4.42 -7.55
N ARG A 95 -9.37 -5.39 -8.43
CA ARG A 95 -10.45 -5.31 -9.41
C ARG A 95 -11.83 -5.23 -8.75
N LEU A 96 -12.12 -6.09 -7.78
CA LEU A 96 -13.39 -6.09 -7.07
C LEU A 96 -13.57 -4.82 -6.24
N GLY A 97 -12.57 -4.44 -5.44
CA GLY A 97 -12.64 -3.24 -4.62
C GLY A 97 -12.78 -1.95 -5.44
N GLY A 98 -12.01 -1.83 -6.52
CA GLY A 98 -12.11 -0.71 -7.45
C GLY A 98 -13.49 -0.60 -8.09
N ASN A 99 -14.09 -1.71 -8.53
CA ASN A 99 -15.41 -1.67 -9.18
C ASN A 99 -16.57 -1.45 -8.19
N LEU A 100 -16.48 -1.91 -6.94
CA LEU A 100 -17.54 -1.76 -5.94
C LEU A 100 -17.56 -0.37 -5.28
N LEU A 101 -16.40 0.22 -5.00
CA LEU A 101 -16.34 1.51 -4.32
C LEU A 101 -16.43 2.68 -5.30
N LYS A 102 -17.44 3.54 -5.12
CA LYS A 102 -17.51 4.85 -5.80
C LYS A 102 -16.32 5.72 -5.37
N ARG A 103 -15.96 6.72 -6.18
CA ARG A 103 -14.84 7.66 -5.94
C ARG A 103 -14.85 8.24 -4.52
N ARG A 104 -15.99 8.79 -4.10
CA ARG A 104 -16.20 9.32 -2.73
C ARG A 104 -15.98 8.27 -1.64
N GLY A 105 -16.33 7.01 -1.93
CA GLY A 105 -16.09 5.89 -1.02
C GLY A 105 -14.60 5.57 -0.90
N MET A 106 -13.86 5.52 -2.02
CA MET A 106 -12.41 5.33 -1.99
C MET A 106 -11.71 6.46 -1.21
N ALA A 107 -12.08 7.71 -1.47
CA ALA A 107 -11.57 8.88 -0.75
C ALA A 107 -11.81 8.78 0.77
N ALA A 108 -13.04 8.48 1.20
CA ALA A 108 -13.38 8.34 2.61
C ALA A 108 -12.65 7.16 3.29
N VAL A 109 -12.42 6.06 2.57
CA VAL A 109 -11.63 4.93 3.08
C VAL A 109 -10.17 5.32 3.22
N ALA A 110 -9.61 6.07 2.24
CA ALA A 110 -8.24 6.59 2.31
C ALA A 110 -8.06 7.51 3.52
N ASP A 111 -8.95 8.50 3.70
CA ASP A 111 -8.94 9.42 4.84
C ASP A 111 -8.91 8.67 6.16
N ARG A 112 -9.78 7.68 6.32
CA ARG A 112 -9.87 6.89 7.54
C ARG A 112 -8.64 6.01 7.76
N ALA A 113 -8.13 5.39 6.71
CA ALA A 113 -6.94 4.54 6.79
C ALA A 113 -5.73 5.37 7.23
N ILE A 114 -5.48 6.49 6.55
CA ILE A 114 -4.35 7.38 6.80
C ILE A 114 -4.46 8.03 8.19
N ALA A 115 -5.63 8.55 8.57
CA ALA A 115 -5.85 9.11 9.90
C ALA A 115 -5.55 8.10 11.03
N ARG A 116 -5.97 6.83 10.86
CA ARG A 116 -5.66 5.79 11.84
C ARG A 116 -4.18 5.43 11.85
N LEU A 117 -3.49 5.50 10.72
CA LEU A 117 -2.05 5.27 10.65
C LEU A 117 -1.25 6.36 11.34
N HIS A 118 -1.61 7.64 11.19
CA HIS A 118 -1.03 8.75 11.97
C HIS A 118 -1.19 8.49 13.47
N GLN A 119 -2.42 8.29 13.92
CA GLN A 119 -2.73 8.04 15.34
C GLN A 119 -2.01 6.81 15.90
N ARG A 120 -1.72 5.81 15.06
CA ARG A 120 -0.99 4.63 15.46
C ARG A 120 0.51 4.91 15.54
N LEU A 121 1.07 5.61 14.55
CA LEU A 121 2.48 5.97 14.50
C LEU A 121 2.89 6.85 15.70
N ASP A 122 2.03 7.77 16.11
CA ASP A 122 2.22 8.60 17.31
C ASP A 122 2.39 7.76 18.59
N ARG A 123 1.82 6.55 18.61
CA ARG A 123 1.85 5.64 19.76
C ARG A 123 2.92 4.55 19.64
N GLU A 124 3.67 4.48 18.55
CA GLU A 124 4.75 3.50 18.43
C GLU A 124 5.99 3.97 19.19
N THR A 125 6.56 3.10 20.00
CA THR A 125 7.85 3.35 20.66
C THR A 125 9.01 3.09 19.69
N GLU A 126 10.20 3.67 19.95
CA GLU A 126 11.38 3.36 19.12
C GLU A 126 11.70 1.85 19.12
N ALA A 127 11.51 1.17 20.26
CA ALA A 127 11.69 -0.28 20.35
C ALA A 127 10.68 -1.05 19.47
N ALA A 128 9.43 -0.60 19.39
CA ALA A 128 8.43 -1.20 18.49
C ALA A 128 8.78 -0.94 17.02
N LEU A 129 9.23 0.27 16.68
CA LEU A 129 9.64 0.65 15.33
C LEU A 129 10.87 -0.11 14.85
N ALA A 130 11.77 -0.47 15.76
CA ALA A 130 12.98 -1.25 15.48
C ALA A 130 12.72 -2.75 15.30
N ARG A 131 11.52 -3.25 15.64
CA ARG A 131 11.16 -4.66 15.42
C ARG A 131 11.24 -5.02 13.96
N THR A 132 11.67 -6.24 13.66
CA THR A 132 11.91 -6.68 12.29
C THR A 132 11.37 -8.07 12.01
N MET A 133 11.09 -8.36 10.75
CA MET A 133 10.86 -9.73 10.27
C MET A 133 11.37 -9.88 8.84
N HIS A 134 11.41 -11.13 8.37
CA HIS A 134 11.68 -11.43 6.97
C HIS A 134 10.43 -11.22 6.10
N PHE A 135 10.59 -10.62 4.91
CA PHE A 135 9.50 -10.32 3.98
C PHE A 135 9.67 -11.02 2.63
N PRO A 136 8.55 -11.34 1.93
CA PRO A 136 8.60 -11.92 0.59
C PRO A 136 9.00 -10.87 -0.46
N THR A 137 10.27 -10.84 -0.82
CA THR A 137 10.85 -9.87 -1.78
C THR A 137 10.27 -9.89 -3.19
N ARG A 138 9.43 -10.88 -3.53
CA ARG A 138 8.79 -10.99 -4.85
C ARG A 138 7.41 -10.35 -4.93
N TRP A 139 6.82 -9.96 -3.79
CA TRP A 139 5.43 -9.50 -3.73
C TRP A 139 5.27 -8.01 -3.98
N ASP A 140 6.30 -7.23 -3.66
CA ASP A 140 6.33 -5.78 -3.91
C ASP A 140 7.77 -5.31 -4.12
N PRO A 141 8.05 -4.39 -5.06
CA PRO A 141 9.40 -3.87 -5.31
C PRO A 141 10.09 -3.24 -4.09
N TYR A 142 9.33 -2.80 -3.09
CA TYR A 142 9.84 -2.16 -1.88
C TYR A 142 10.01 -3.14 -0.72
N PHE A 143 9.61 -4.40 -0.88
CA PHE A 143 9.88 -5.44 0.11
C PHE A 143 11.33 -5.92 0.04
N ARG A 144 12.04 -5.81 1.16
CA ARG A 144 13.42 -6.29 1.33
C ARG A 144 13.43 -7.56 2.17
N ASP A 145 14.49 -8.35 2.06
CA ASP A 145 14.62 -9.63 2.78
C ASP A 145 14.28 -9.48 4.26
N ARG A 146 14.79 -8.43 4.91
CA ARG A 146 14.42 -8.03 6.27
C ARG A 146 13.94 -6.58 6.28
N MET A 147 12.80 -6.34 6.93
CA MET A 147 12.23 -5.01 7.11
C MET A 147 11.84 -4.78 8.56
N SER A 148 11.99 -3.53 9.00
CA SER A 148 11.51 -3.06 10.30
C SER A 148 10.06 -2.58 10.24
N LEU A 149 9.43 -2.40 11.41
CA LEU A 149 8.12 -1.75 11.47
C LEU A 149 8.20 -0.31 10.93
N ALA A 150 9.31 0.41 11.15
CA ALA A 150 9.55 1.71 10.53
C ALA A 150 9.53 1.65 8.99
N ASP A 151 10.12 0.61 8.39
CA ASP A 151 10.07 0.41 6.94
C ASP A 151 8.65 0.13 6.44
N VAL A 152 7.86 -0.62 7.21
CA VAL A 152 6.44 -0.89 6.92
C VAL A 152 5.59 0.38 6.93
N TYR A 153 5.91 1.37 7.77
CA TYR A 153 5.24 2.68 7.74
C TYR A 153 5.60 3.53 6.53
N ARG A 154 6.80 3.37 5.95
CA ARG A 154 7.24 4.07 4.73
C ARG A 154 6.75 3.40 3.44
N PHE A 155 6.57 2.09 3.49
CA PHE A 155 6.12 1.26 2.37
C PHE A 155 4.88 1.81 1.61
N PRO A 156 3.74 2.13 2.26
CA PRO A 156 2.52 2.45 1.52
C PRO A 156 2.65 3.70 0.65
N THR A 157 3.38 4.73 1.10
CA THR A 157 3.60 5.95 0.30
C THR A 157 4.55 5.69 -0.88
N ARG A 158 5.59 4.86 -0.71
CA ARG A 158 6.47 4.47 -1.83
C ARG A 158 5.72 3.67 -2.88
N HIS A 159 4.89 2.73 -2.43
CA HIS A 159 4.00 1.94 -3.27
C HIS A 159 2.99 2.83 -4.00
N PHE A 160 2.37 3.78 -3.29
CA PHE A 160 1.47 4.78 -3.87
C PHE A 160 2.15 5.59 -4.99
N ASP A 161 3.31 6.18 -4.70
CA ASP A 161 4.04 7.02 -5.68
C ASP A 161 4.46 6.20 -6.91
N HIS A 162 4.80 4.93 -6.72
CA HIS A 162 5.12 4.02 -7.83
C HIS A 162 3.95 3.87 -8.78
N HIS A 163 2.78 3.52 -8.25
CA HIS A 163 1.59 3.27 -9.05
C HIS A 163 0.95 4.56 -9.58
N ALA A 164 1.13 5.70 -8.91
CA ALA A 164 0.71 7.00 -9.44
C ALA A 164 1.34 7.30 -10.80
N ARG A 165 2.61 6.91 -11.03
CA ARG A 165 3.30 7.08 -12.32
C ARG A 165 2.79 6.15 -13.43
N GLN A 166 2.02 5.12 -13.08
CA GLN A 166 1.42 4.19 -14.03
C GLN A 166 0.01 4.60 -14.45
N LEU A 167 -0.58 5.62 -13.81
CA LEU A 167 -1.88 6.14 -14.19
C LEU A 167 -1.81 6.86 -15.55
N THR A 168 -2.82 6.65 -16.38
CA THR A 168 -2.95 7.28 -17.71
C THR A 168 -4.16 8.22 -17.76
N LEU A 169 -4.20 9.16 -16.80
CA LEU A 169 -5.25 10.18 -16.71
C LEU A 169 -4.89 11.34 -17.63
N HIS A 170 -5.86 11.83 -18.40
CA HIS A 170 -5.69 13.10 -19.09
C HIS A 170 -6.12 14.19 -18.13
N SER A 171 -5.31 15.24 -17.96
CA SER A 171 -5.82 16.47 -17.37
C SER A 171 -6.96 16.92 -18.27
N GLY A 172 -8.20 16.91 -17.75
CA GLY A 172 -9.36 17.40 -18.49
C GLY A 172 -9.04 18.77 -19.06
N SER A 173 -8.91 18.85 -20.38
CA SER A 173 -9.02 20.12 -21.09
C SER A 173 -10.51 20.24 -21.35
N GLU A 174 -11.19 21.02 -20.51
CA GLU A 174 -12.38 21.84 -20.79
C GLU A 174 -12.93 22.45 -19.49
#